data_AF-A0A355FI39-F1
#
_entry.id   AF-A0A355FI39-F1
#
_cell.length_a   1.000
_cell.length_b   1.000
_cell.length_c   1.000
_cell.angle_alpha   90.00
_cell.angle_beta   90.00
_cell.angle_gamma   90.00
#
_symmetry.space_group_name_H-M   'P 1'
#
loop_
_entity.id
_entity.type
_entity.pdbx_description
1 polymer ?
#
loop_
_entity_poly.entity_id
_entity_poly.type
_entity_poly.pdbx_seq_one_letter_code
_entity_poly.pdbx_strand_id
1 'polypeptide(L)' 'EGTWRNMIPDLKGYHYRMSDANWGYLGRTLKAEGVPTYIVLDKEGDQTFHSVGFPGVDEMKKELKKVLGE' A
#
# COMPACT_ATOMS: atom_id res chain seq x y z
N GLU A 1 -16.68 -0.78 -12.09
CA GLU A 1 -16.52 -1.78 -11.00
C GLU A 1 -16.00 -3.13 -11.49
N GLY A 2 -16.52 -3.66 -12.62
CA GLY A 2 -16.14 -4.97 -13.16
C GLY A 2 -14.63 -5.21 -13.31
N THR A 3 -13.87 -4.25 -13.86
CA THR A 3 -12.41 -4.40 -14.03
C THR A 3 -11.68 -4.67 -12.72
N TRP A 4 -12.02 -3.97 -11.65
CA TRP A 4 -11.42 -4.20 -10.33
C TRP A 4 -11.76 -5.60 -9.81
N ARG A 5 -13.05 -5.98 -9.87
CA ARG A 5 -13.51 -7.31 -9.42
C ARG A 5 -12.88 -8.46 -10.19
N ASN A 6 -12.52 -8.26 -11.46
CA ASN A 6 -11.86 -9.28 -12.27
C ASN A 6 -10.36 -9.43 -11.94
N MET A 7 -9.71 -8.40 -11.37
CA MET A 7 -8.27 -8.40 -11.09
C MET A 7 -7.91 -8.91 -9.69
N ILE A 8 -8.80 -8.74 -8.71
CA ILE A 8 -8.52 -9.08 -7.30
C ILE A 8 -8.48 -10.59 -6.98
N PRO A 9 -9.29 -11.48 -7.58
CA PRO A 9 -9.43 -12.87 -7.10
C PRO A 9 -8.11 -13.65 -6.97
N ASP A 10 -7.17 -13.42 -7.88
CA ASP A 10 -5.88 -14.11 -7.90
C ASP A 10 -4.78 -13.39 -7.09
N LEU A 11 -5.05 -12.17 -6.61
CA LEU A 11 -4.10 -11.39 -5.81
C LEU A 11 -4.20 -11.78 -4.34
N LYS A 12 -3.10 -12.31 -3.80
CA LYS A 12 -2.99 -12.64 -2.38
C LYS A 12 -3.10 -11.39 -1.51
N GLY A 13 -3.57 -11.57 -0.27
CA GLY A 13 -3.74 -10.50 0.71
C GLY A 13 -5.16 -9.92 0.75
N TYR A 14 -5.36 -8.92 1.60
CA TYR A 14 -6.63 -8.21 1.71
C TYR A 14 -6.67 -7.01 0.77
N HIS A 15 -7.72 -6.93 -0.04
CA HIS A 15 -7.89 -5.88 -1.04
C HIS A 15 -9.21 -5.15 -0.81
N TYR A 16 -9.14 -3.84 -0.61
CA TYR A 16 -10.31 -3.00 -0.38
C TYR A 16 -10.40 -1.92 -1.45
N ARG A 17 -11.54 -1.83 -2.12
CA ARG A 17 -11.87 -0.65 -2.93
C ARG A 17 -12.46 0.41 -2.02
N MET A 18 -11.77 1.54 -1.91
CA MET A 18 -12.20 2.66 -1.08
C MET A 18 -13.21 3.55 -1.82
N SER A 19 -14.11 4.18 -1.06
CA SER A 19 -14.88 5.32 -1.56
C SER A 19 -13.98 6.55 -1.73
N ASP A 20 -14.43 7.53 -2.50
CA ASP A 20 -13.67 8.77 -2.73
C ASP A 20 -13.41 9.53 -1.41
N ALA A 21 -14.34 9.49 -0.47
CA ALA A 21 -14.18 10.10 0.86
C ALA A 21 -13.07 9.41 1.68
N ASN A 22 -13.07 8.07 1.72
CA ASN A 22 -12.05 7.30 2.44
C ASN A 22 -10.67 7.47 1.80
N TRP A 23 -10.62 7.45 0.47
CA TRP A 23 -9.39 7.72 -0.28
C TRP A 23 -8.89 9.15 -0.03
N GLY A 24 -9.77 10.15 -0.04
CA GLY A 24 -9.39 11.53 0.23
C GLY A 24 -8.76 11.71 1.61
N TYR A 25 -9.30 11.04 2.64
CA TYR A 25 -8.71 11.04 3.97
C TYR A 25 -7.34 10.33 3.99
N LEU A 26 -7.28 9.06 3.59
CA LEU A 26 -6.06 8.26 3.67
C LEU A 26 -4.94 8.79 2.77
N GLY A 27 -5.27 9.24 1.56
CA GLY A 27 -4.31 9.80 0.63
C GLY A 27 -3.60 11.03 1.19
N ARG A 28 -4.32 11.90 1.92
CA ARG A 28 -3.71 13.04 2.62
C ARG A 28 -2.90 12.60 3.84
N THR A 29 -3.47 11.74 4.69
CA THR A 29 -2.81 11.30 5.94
C THR A 29 -1.52 10.55 5.67
N LEU A 30 -1.49 9.70 4.64
CA LEU A 30 -0.34 8.86 4.28
C LEU A 30 0.53 9.48 3.18
N LYS A 31 0.24 10.72 2.76
CA LYS A 31 0.96 11.45 1.70
C LYS A 31 1.05 10.66 0.38
N ALA A 32 -0.03 9.99 -0.02
CA ALA A 32 -0.12 9.25 -1.27
C ALA A 32 -0.48 10.19 -2.44
N GLU A 33 0.48 11.03 -2.83
CA GLU A 33 0.29 12.12 -3.79
C GLU A 33 0.57 11.73 -5.27
N GLY A 34 1.18 10.56 -5.49
CA GLY A 34 1.44 9.99 -6.81
C GLY A 34 0.85 8.59 -6.99
N VAL A 35 0.73 8.12 -8.24
CA VAL A 35 0.17 6.80 -8.55
C VAL A 35 1.18 5.97 -9.35
N PRO A 36 1.41 4.69 -8.98
CA PRO A 36 1.01 4.04 -7.72
C PRO A 36 1.83 4.56 -6.53
N THR A 37 1.29 4.52 -5.31
CA THR A 37 2.05 4.76 -4.07
C THR A 37 2.11 3.47 -3.25
N TYR A 38 3.28 3.14 -2.72
CA TYR A 38 3.53 2.02 -1.81
C TYR A 38 3.91 2.58 -0.44
N ILE A 39 3.28 2.05 0.60
CA ILE A 39 3.47 2.46 2.01
C ILE A 39 3.64 1.19 2.84
N VAL A 40 4.57 1.22 3.80
CA VAL A 40 4.65 0.21 4.87
C VAL A 40 4.33 0.89 6.19
N LEU A 41 3.39 0.30 6.92
CA LEU A 41 3.08 0.64 8.30
C LEU A 41 3.60 -0.49 9.19
N ASP A 42 4.24 -0.15 10.30
CA ASP A 42 4.63 -1.15 11.29
C ASP A 42 3.46 -1.54 12.21
N LYS A 43 3.75 -2.35 13.25
CA LYS A 43 2.74 -2.85 14.20
C LYS A 43 2.20 -1.77 15.13
N GLU A 44 2.92 -0.67 15.31
CA GLU A 44 2.48 0.48 16.11
C GLU A 44 1.65 1.46 15.27
N GLY A 45 1.66 1.28 13.95
CA GLY A 45 0.92 2.08 12.98
C GLY A 45 1.77 3.20 12.37
N ASP A 46 3.08 3.22 12.65
CA ASP A 46 3.97 4.23 12.13
C ASP A 46 4.35 3.94 10.68
N GLN A 47 4.39 5.00 9.88
CA GLN A 47 4.81 4.92 8.48
C GLN A 47 6.34 4.83 8.39
N THR A 48 6.84 3.63 8.13
CA THR A 48 8.28 3.33 8.09
C THR A 48 8.87 3.36 6.69
N PHE A 49 8.04 3.26 5.66
CA PHE A 49 8.45 3.35 4.25
C PHE A 49 7.39 4.01 3.39
N HIS A 50 7.84 4.74 2.36
CA HIS A 50 7.01 5.38 1.35
C HIS A 50 7.75 5.43 0.02
N SER A 51 7.06 5.08 -1.07
CA SER A 51 7.56 5.20 -2.42
C SER A 51 6.45 5.56 -3.39
N VAL A 52 6.67 6.58 -4.21
CA VAL A 52 5.88 6.83 -5.42
C VAL A 52 6.48 6.03 -6.56
N GLY A 53 5.65 5.26 -7.25
CA GLY A 53 6.09 4.21 -8.18
C GLY A 53 6.42 2.91 -7.44
N PHE A 54 6.45 1.81 -8.20
CA PHE A 54 6.85 0.51 -7.65
C PHE A 54 8.36 0.48 -7.45
N PRO A 55 8.87 0.34 -6.21
CA PRO A 55 10.31 0.43 -5.93
C PRO A 55 11.07 -0.85 -6.32
N GLY A 56 10.38 -1.89 -6.78
CA GLY A 56 10.96 -3.18 -7.10
C GLY A 56 10.77 -4.21 -5.99
N VAL A 57 10.87 -5.49 -6.37
CA VAL A 57 10.58 -6.63 -5.47
C VAL A 57 11.59 -6.69 -4.31
N ASP A 58 12.86 -6.45 -4.59
CA ASP A 58 13.92 -6.61 -3.59
C ASP A 58 13.84 -5.51 -2.52
N GLU A 59 13.57 -4.27 -2.91
CA GLU A 59 13.37 -3.17 -1.96
C GLU A 59 12.12 -3.42 -1.11
N MET A 60 10.98 -3.80 -1.72
CA MET A 60 9.78 -4.14 -0.94
C MET A 60 10.03 -5.26 0.08
N LYS A 61 10.75 -6.32 -0.31
CA LYS A 61 11.08 -7.42 0.62
C LYS A 61 11.96 -6.93 1.78
N LYS A 62 12.97 -6.12 1.49
CA LYS A 62 13.86 -5.54 2.49
C LYS A 62 13.09 -4.68 3.50
N GLU A 63 12.22 -3.80 3.04
CA GLU A 63 11.45 -2.92 3.93
C GLU A 63 10.41 -3.69 4.77
N LEU A 64 9.80 -4.74 4.20
CA LEU A 64 8.91 -5.62 4.97
C LEU A 64 9.65 -6.42 6.06
N LYS A 65 10.85 -6.91 5.76
CA LYS A 65 11.66 -7.65 6.76
C LYS A 65 12.05 -6.79 7.95
N LYS A 66 12.43 -5.53 7.71
CA LYS A 66 12.73 -4.56 8.78
C LYS A 66 11.58 -4.44 9.79
N VAL A 67 10.33 -4.31 9.32
CA VAL A 67 9.17 -4.17 10.21
C VAL A 67 8.73 -5.49 10.86
N LEU A 68 9.15 -6.63 10.31
CA LEU A 68 8.93 -7.94 10.91
C LEU A 68 10.02 -8.31 11.94
N GLY A 69 11.15 -7.61 11.94
CA GLY A 69 12.31 -7.91 12.79
C GLY A 69 13.17 -9.06 12.25
N GLU A 70 13.18 -9.27 10.94
CA GLU A 70 13.97 -10.27 10.19
C GLU A 70 15.10 -9.63 9.39
#